data_AF-A0A4R0X769-F1
#
_entry.id   AF-A0A4R0X769-F1
#
_cell.length_a   1.000
_cell.length_b   1.000
_cell.length_c   1.000
_cell.angle_alpha   90.00
_cell.angle_beta   90.00
_cell.angle_gamma   90.00
#
_symmetry.space_group_name_H-M   'P 1'
#
loop_
_entity.id
_entity.type
_entity.pdbx_description
1 polymer ?
#
loop_
_entity_poly.entity_id
_entity_poly.type
_entity_poly.pdbx_seq_one_letter_code
_entity_poly.pdbx_strand_id
1 'polypeptide(L)'
;MSEDGDATPPIADLQIVSTRVFDFPRDLVFKAWTEPVHLAHWWGPKGFTNSFHEFDLRPGGNWRFAMHGPDGVDYKNHSVFVEIVAPERIVFDHVSGPHYRVTATFDALSDEQTRITFRMVFETPAVCAQAKTFAVKANEENFDRLQKELKRMV
;
A
#
# COMPACT_ATOMS: atom_id res chain seq x y z
N MET A 1 16.26 -0.75 42.82
CA MET A 1 15.44 -1.71 42.06
C MET A 1 14.99 -0.97 40.83
N SER A 2 15.33 -1.53 39.68
CA SER A 2 15.43 -0.87 38.39
C SER A 2 14.12 -0.26 37.92
N GLU A 3 14.21 0.94 37.37
CA GLU A 3 13.19 1.58 36.55
C GLU A 3 13.12 0.79 35.22
N ASP A 4 12.16 -0.12 35.09
CA ASP A 4 11.75 -0.63 33.78
C ASP A 4 11.02 0.50 33.07
N GLY A 5 11.79 1.37 32.42
CA GLY A 5 11.30 2.42 31.55
C GLY A 5 10.61 1.80 30.34
N ASP A 6 9.34 2.15 30.15
CA ASP A 6 8.56 1.93 28.94
C ASP A 6 9.20 2.68 27.77
N ALA A 7 10.30 2.14 27.24
CA ALA A 7 10.99 2.71 26.10
C ALA A 7 10.12 2.46 24.86
N THR A 8 9.52 3.53 24.34
CA THR A 8 8.83 3.50 23.05
C THR A 8 9.76 2.89 22.00
N PRO A 9 9.33 1.83 21.27
CA PRO A 9 10.20 1.17 20.32
C PRO A 9 10.63 2.14 19.21
N PRO A 10 11.89 2.03 18.71
CA PRO A 10 12.34 2.82 17.58
C PRO A 10 11.39 2.68 16.37
N ILE A 11 11.09 3.79 15.67
CA ILE A 11 10.22 3.77 14.48
C ILE A 11 10.71 2.78 13.41
N ALA A 12 12.02 2.55 13.31
CA ALA A 12 12.62 1.57 12.40
C ALA A 12 12.11 0.12 12.64
N ASP A 13 11.81 -0.22 13.89
CA ASP A 13 11.31 -1.55 14.27
C ASP A 13 9.82 -1.70 13.96
N LEU A 14 9.11 -0.58 13.81
CA LEU A 14 7.67 -0.53 13.53
C LEU A 14 7.33 -0.39 12.05
N GLN A 15 8.32 -0.29 11.16
CA GLN A 15 8.04 0.01 9.75
C GLN A 15 8.70 -0.92 8.74
N ILE A 16 8.06 -0.98 7.57
CA ILE A 16 8.59 -1.55 6.34
C ILE A 16 8.53 -0.44 5.28
N VAL A 17 9.65 -0.21 4.59
CA VAL A 17 9.75 0.78 3.52
C VAL A 17 10.14 0.07 2.23
N SER A 18 9.35 0.25 1.18
CA SER A 18 9.63 -0.22 -0.18
C SER A 18 9.61 0.97 -1.14
N THR A 19 10.58 1.07 -2.04
CA THR A 19 10.69 2.20 -2.98
C THR A 19 11.00 1.67 -4.37
N ARG A 20 10.31 2.22 -5.38
CA ARG A 20 10.61 1.93 -6.78
C ARG A 20 10.42 3.16 -7.65
N VAL A 21 11.25 3.28 -8.69
CA VAL A 21 11.13 4.31 -9.73
C VAL A 21 10.39 3.73 -10.92
N PHE A 22 9.45 4.50 -11.45
CA PHE A 22 8.61 4.18 -12.60
C PHE A 22 8.86 5.23 -13.69
N ASP A 23 9.11 4.79 -14.93
CA ASP A 23 9.26 5.67 -16.09
C ASP A 23 7.88 6.07 -16.65
N PHE A 24 7.05 6.65 -15.77
CA PHE A 24 5.76 7.22 -16.08
C PHE A 24 5.55 8.56 -15.36
N PRO A 25 4.80 9.52 -15.96
CA PRO A 25 4.44 10.77 -15.32
C PRO A 25 3.68 10.56 -14.01
N ARG A 26 3.92 11.43 -13.03
CA ARG A 26 3.35 11.34 -11.68
C ARG A 26 1.82 11.25 -11.68
N ASP A 27 1.17 12.02 -12.53
CA ASP A 27 -0.30 12.04 -12.64
C ASP A 27 -0.85 10.70 -13.12
N LEU A 28 -0.16 10.03 -14.06
CA LEU A 28 -0.55 8.70 -14.53
C LEU A 28 -0.38 7.66 -13.43
N VAL A 29 0.73 7.73 -12.69
CA VAL A 29 0.97 6.86 -11.54
C VAL A 29 -0.11 7.07 -10.49
N PHE A 30 -0.41 8.32 -10.13
CA PHE A 30 -1.45 8.65 -9.16
C PHE A 30 -2.85 8.21 -9.63
N LYS A 31 -3.15 8.32 -10.92
CA LYS A 31 -4.40 7.84 -11.52
C LYS A 31 -4.58 6.33 -11.34
N ALA A 32 -3.51 5.55 -11.54
CA ALA A 32 -3.56 4.09 -11.34
C ALA A 32 -3.93 3.68 -9.90
N TRP A 33 -3.69 4.58 -8.94
CA TRP A 33 -4.03 4.37 -7.52
C TRP A 33 -5.44 4.80 -7.14
N THR A 34 -5.95 5.80 -7.82
CA THR A 34 -7.16 6.51 -7.41
C THR A 34 -8.37 6.12 -8.24
N GLU A 35 -8.18 5.48 -9.39
CA GLU A 35 -9.24 4.91 -10.19
C GLU A 35 -9.44 3.41 -9.87
N PRO A 36 -10.62 3.02 -9.34
CA PRO A 36 -10.89 1.64 -8.91
C PRO A 36 -10.62 0.57 -9.97
N VAL A 37 -10.90 0.88 -11.24
CA VAL A 37 -10.68 -0.04 -12.37
C VAL A 37 -9.21 -0.41 -12.50
N HIS A 38 -8.32 0.58 -12.42
CA HIS A 38 -6.88 0.35 -12.50
C HIS A 38 -6.36 -0.29 -11.22
N LEU A 39 -6.77 0.22 -10.06
CA LEU A 39 -6.33 -0.30 -8.77
C LEU A 39 -6.65 -1.80 -8.62
N ALA A 40 -7.83 -2.24 -9.05
CA ALA A 40 -8.23 -3.65 -9.01
C ALA A 40 -7.33 -4.58 -9.85
N HIS A 41 -6.71 -4.07 -10.92
CA HIS A 41 -5.84 -4.85 -11.79
C HIS A 41 -4.45 -5.10 -11.19
N TRP A 42 -3.93 -4.17 -10.38
CA TRP A 42 -2.55 -4.26 -9.90
C TRP A 42 -2.38 -4.44 -8.40
N TRP A 43 -3.37 -4.04 -7.58
CA TRP A 43 -3.27 -4.22 -6.13
C TRP A 43 -3.24 -5.69 -5.73
N GLY A 44 -2.38 -6.06 -4.79
CA GLY A 44 -2.22 -7.43 -4.31
C GLY A 44 -1.11 -8.21 -5.02
N PRO A 45 -0.44 -9.16 -4.33
CA PRO A 45 0.74 -9.84 -4.85
C PRO A 45 0.42 -10.72 -6.06
N LYS A 46 1.45 -11.29 -6.68
CA LYS A 46 1.29 -12.07 -7.92
C LYS A 46 0.37 -13.28 -7.66
N GLY A 47 -0.60 -13.48 -8.57
CA GLY A 47 -1.56 -14.59 -8.50
C GLY A 47 -2.86 -14.25 -7.77
N PHE A 48 -2.96 -13.06 -7.16
CA PHE A 48 -4.19 -12.58 -6.54
C PHE A 48 -5.06 -11.79 -7.52
N THR A 49 -6.38 -11.95 -7.43
CA THR A 49 -7.36 -11.05 -8.05
C THR A 49 -8.14 -10.29 -6.97
N ASN A 50 -8.80 -9.20 -7.34
CA ASN A 50 -9.58 -8.40 -6.40
C ASN A 50 -11.03 -8.26 -6.85
N SER A 51 -11.94 -8.32 -5.88
CA SER A 51 -13.32 -7.85 -6.01
C SER A 51 -13.52 -6.66 -5.09
N PHE A 52 -13.84 -5.50 -5.66
CA PHE A 52 -14.06 -4.28 -4.87
C PHE A 52 -15.53 -4.17 -4.49
N HIS A 53 -15.80 -3.93 -3.21
CA HIS A 53 -17.15 -3.75 -2.68
C HIS A 53 -17.45 -2.28 -2.37
N GLU A 54 -16.43 -1.52 -1.95
CA GLU A 54 -16.53 -0.10 -1.63
C GLU A 54 -15.18 0.57 -1.91
N PHE A 55 -15.21 1.76 -2.52
CA PHE A 55 -14.03 2.60 -2.74
C PHE A 55 -14.43 4.08 -2.69
N ASP A 56 -14.48 4.64 -1.48
CA ASP A 56 -14.82 6.04 -1.23
C ASP A 56 -13.52 6.84 -1.02
N LEU A 57 -12.92 7.33 -2.12
CA LEU A 57 -11.60 7.98 -2.10
C LEU A 57 -11.67 9.42 -1.58
N ARG A 58 -11.78 9.56 -0.26
CA ARG A 58 -11.70 10.82 0.48
C ARG A 58 -11.28 10.55 1.92
N PRO A 59 -10.75 11.54 2.67
CA PRO A 59 -10.51 11.37 4.10
C PRO A 59 -11.76 10.87 4.85
N GLY A 60 -11.59 9.80 5.62
CA GLY A 60 -12.66 9.08 6.33
C GLY A 60 -13.46 8.09 5.47
N GLY A 61 -13.22 8.02 4.17
CA GLY A 61 -13.89 7.10 3.26
C GLY A 61 -13.36 5.67 3.37
N ASN A 62 -14.23 4.69 3.12
CA ASN A 62 -13.87 3.28 3.23
C ASN A 62 -13.38 2.71 1.89
N TRP A 63 -12.46 1.77 2.01
CA TRP A 63 -12.07 0.86 0.95
C TRP A 63 -12.27 -0.58 1.42
N ARG A 64 -13.24 -1.28 0.83
CA ARG A 64 -13.56 -2.68 1.15
C ARG A 64 -13.42 -3.53 -0.09
N PHE A 65 -12.64 -4.60 0.01
CA PHE A 65 -12.39 -5.50 -1.10
C PHE A 65 -12.08 -6.91 -0.61
N ALA A 66 -12.32 -7.89 -1.47
CA ALA A 66 -11.86 -9.26 -1.29
C ALA A 66 -10.66 -9.49 -2.20
N MET A 67 -9.57 -10.01 -1.64
CA MET A 67 -8.45 -10.55 -2.39
C MET A 67 -8.65 -12.06 -2.52
N HIS A 68 -8.69 -12.57 -3.75
CA HIS A 68 -8.83 -13.99 -4.03
C HIS A 68 -7.45 -14.59 -4.22
N GLY A 69 -7.05 -15.47 -3.30
CA GLY A 69 -5.77 -16.17 -3.36
C GLY A 69 -5.77 -17.28 -4.42
N PRO A 70 -4.59 -17.65 -4.94
CA PRO A 70 -4.46 -18.76 -5.89
C PRO A 70 -4.79 -20.13 -5.29
N ASP A 71 -4.87 -20.21 -3.95
CA ASP A 71 -5.32 -21.35 -3.16
C ASP A 71 -6.85 -21.44 -3.04
N GLY A 72 -7.59 -20.48 -3.61
CA GLY A 72 -9.05 -20.39 -3.53
C GLY A 72 -9.56 -19.76 -2.23
N VAL A 73 -8.67 -19.21 -1.39
CA VAL A 73 -9.06 -18.52 -0.16
C VAL A 73 -9.35 -17.05 -0.44
N ASP A 74 -10.48 -16.56 0.09
CA ASP A 74 -10.87 -15.17 0.02
C ASP A 74 -10.44 -14.41 1.28
N TYR A 75 -9.59 -13.39 1.09
CA TYR A 75 -9.13 -12.51 2.14
C TYR A 75 -9.91 -11.19 2.07
N LYS A 76 -10.81 -10.98 3.03
CA LYS A 76 -11.56 -9.73 3.16
C LYS A 76 -10.66 -8.66 3.77
N ASN A 77 -10.52 -7.56 3.06
CA ASN A 77 -9.73 -6.41 3.47
C ASN A 77 -10.65 -5.20 3.64
N HIS A 78 -10.40 -4.43 4.70
CA HIS A 78 -11.02 -3.15 4.96
C HIS A 78 -9.96 -2.15 5.35
N SER A 79 -9.91 -1.05 4.59
CA SER A 79 -9.09 0.12 4.88
C SER A 79 -9.95 1.38 4.98
N VAL A 80 -9.43 2.39 5.67
CA VAL A 80 -10.01 3.72 5.77
C VAL A 80 -8.99 4.73 5.25
N PHE A 81 -9.37 5.57 4.29
CA PHE A 81 -8.51 6.63 3.79
C PHE A 81 -8.35 7.72 4.86
N VAL A 82 -7.11 8.07 5.16
CA VAL A 82 -6.78 9.08 6.16
C VAL A 82 -6.53 10.42 5.47
N GLU A 83 -5.81 10.40 4.36
CA GLU A 83 -5.40 11.61 3.66
C GLU A 83 -5.16 11.36 2.18
N ILE A 84 -5.61 12.29 1.35
CA ILE A 84 -5.42 12.28 -0.10
C ILE A 84 -4.91 13.66 -0.52
N VAL A 85 -3.68 13.74 -1.00
CA VAL A 85 -3.07 14.95 -1.57
C VAL A 85 -2.71 14.63 -3.01
N ALA A 86 -3.57 15.01 -3.95
CA ALA A 86 -3.32 14.71 -5.36
C ALA A 86 -2.30 15.68 -5.97
N PRO A 87 -1.31 15.20 -6.75
CA PRO A 87 -0.94 13.81 -7.08
C PRO A 87 0.25 13.29 -6.24
N GLU A 88 0.40 13.75 -5.00
CA GLU A 88 1.63 13.62 -4.20
C GLU A 88 1.59 12.50 -3.16
N ARG A 89 0.43 12.24 -2.56
CA ARG A 89 0.34 11.34 -1.40
C ARG A 89 -1.04 10.72 -1.20
N ILE A 90 -1.04 9.46 -0.79
CA ILE A 90 -2.21 8.72 -0.31
C ILE A 90 -1.85 8.07 1.02
N VAL A 91 -2.71 8.21 2.02
CA VAL A 91 -2.60 7.54 3.32
C VAL A 91 -3.88 6.79 3.62
N PHE A 92 -3.75 5.53 4.05
CA PHE A 92 -4.87 4.74 4.54
C PHE A 92 -4.45 3.84 5.69
N ASP A 93 -5.41 3.53 6.55
CA ASP A 93 -5.28 2.56 7.63
C ASP A 93 -5.94 1.26 7.22
N HIS A 94 -5.23 0.14 7.30
CA HIS A 94 -5.83 -1.19 7.20
C HIS A 94 -6.40 -1.58 8.56
N VAL A 95 -7.71 -1.81 8.63
CA VAL A 95 -8.48 -1.93 9.90
C VAL A 95 -9.13 -3.30 10.12
N SER A 96 -9.04 -4.23 9.17
CA SER A 96 -9.55 -5.61 9.32
C SER A 96 -8.53 -6.60 9.87
N GLY A 97 -7.30 -6.16 10.16
CA GLY A 97 -6.24 -7.00 10.73
C GLY A 97 -5.37 -7.71 9.68
N PRO A 98 -4.03 -7.71 9.81
CA PRO A 98 -3.27 -6.97 10.81
C PRO A 98 -3.43 -5.46 10.63
N HIS A 99 -3.43 -4.68 11.72
CA HIS A 99 -3.54 -3.22 11.62
C HIS A 99 -2.21 -2.60 11.23
N TYR A 100 -2.26 -1.71 10.25
CA TYR A 100 -1.12 -0.91 9.84
C TYR A 100 -1.58 0.32 9.05
N ARG A 101 -0.76 1.36 9.08
CA ARG A 101 -0.91 2.55 8.23
C ARG A 101 0.00 2.43 7.02
N VAL A 102 -0.54 2.68 5.84
CA VAL A 102 0.26 2.87 4.62
C VAL A 102 0.30 4.34 4.28
N THR A 103 1.51 4.85 4.06
CA THR A 103 1.77 6.14 3.41
C THR A 103 2.45 5.87 2.08
N ALA A 104 1.75 6.13 0.99
CA ALA A 104 2.30 6.11 -0.37
C ALA A 104 2.60 7.54 -0.81
N THR A 105 3.87 7.84 -1.13
CA THR A 105 4.28 9.13 -1.73
C THR A 105 4.67 8.93 -3.19
N PHE A 106 4.45 9.97 -3.99
CA PHE A 106 4.71 10.01 -5.43
C PHE A 106 5.60 11.22 -5.74
N ASP A 107 6.91 10.99 -5.76
CA ASP A 107 7.90 12.04 -5.98
C ASP A 107 8.25 12.11 -7.47
N ALA A 108 7.97 13.24 -8.12
CA ALA A 108 8.40 13.48 -9.50
C ALA A 108 9.93 13.65 -9.54
N LEU A 109 10.61 12.78 -10.28
CA LEU A 109 12.05 12.88 -10.55
C LEU A 109 12.33 13.64 -11.86
N SER A 110 11.40 13.54 -12.80
CA SER A 110 11.29 14.32 -14.04
C SER A 110 9.82 14.35 -14.50
N ASP A 111 9.52 14.95 -15.65
CA ASP A 111 8.16 14.97 -16.22
C ASP A 111 7.64 13.55 -16.55
N GLU A 112 8.54 12.61 -16.86
CA GLU A 112 8.23 11.23 -17.23
C GLU A 112 8.66 10.19 -16.18
N GLN A 113 9.22 10.59 -15.04
CA GLN A 113 9.73 9.64 -14.05
C GLN A 113 9.22 9.94 -12.65
N THR A 114 8.68 8.93 -11.99
CA THR A 114 8.09 9.03 -10.64
C THR A 114 8.69 7.99 -9.72
N ARG A 115 9.13 8.41 -8.53
CA ARG A 115 9.46 7.50 -7.44
C ARG A 115 8.25 7.30 -6.55
N ILE A 116 7.90 6.05 -6.31
CA ILE A 116 6.92 5.67 -5.30
C ILE A 116 7.65 5.20 -4.05
N THR A 117 7.24 5.69 -2.89
CA THR A 117 7.65 5.14 -1.59
C THR A 117 6.45 4.62 -0.83
N PHE A 118 6.45 3.33 -0.49
CA PHE A 118 5.51 2.69 0.44
C PHE A 118 6.12 2.64 1.81
N ARG A 119 5.55 3.38 2.75
CA ARG A 119 5.84 3.22 4.17
C ARG A 119 4.67 2.55 4.85
N MET A 120 4.88 1.33 5.33
CA MET A 120 3.93 0.62 6.18
C MET A 120 4.38 0.77 7.63
N VAL A 121 3.52 1.24 8.52
CA VAL A 121 3.78 1.36 9.95
C VAL A 121 2.80 0.48 10.70
N PHE A 122 3.32 -0.40 11.56
CA PHE A 122 2.56 -1.40 12.31
C PHE A 122 2.43 -0.99 13.78
N GLU A 123 1.41 -1.52 14.47
CA GLU A 123 1.16 -1.21 15.88
C GLU A 123 2.28 -1.69 16.81
N THR A 124 2.91 -2.82 16.51
CA THR A 124 3.94 -3.42 17.37
C THR A 124 5.14 -3.95 16.57
N PRO A 125 6.34 -4.02 17.18
CA PRO A 125 7.52 -4.60 16.52
C PRO A 125 7.32 -6.07 16.13
N ALA A 126 6.57 -6.83 16.93
CA ALA A 126 6.28 -8.25 16.64
C ALA A 126 5.43 -8.41 15.37
N VAL A 127 4.37 -7.61 15.22
CA VAL A 127 3.55 -7.60 14.00
C VAL A 127 4.37 -7.15 12.80
N CYS A 128 5.20 -6.11 12.96
CA CYS A 128 6.10 -5.65 11.91
C CYS A 128 7.10 -6.73 11.48
N ALA A 129 7.73 -7.42 12.44
CA ALA A 129 8.68 -8.50 12.19
C ALA A 129 8.01 -9.68 11.45
N GLN A 130 6.80 -10.06 11.86
CA GLN A 130 6.02 -11.07 11.16
C GLN A 130 5.67 -10.63 9.73
N ALA A 131 5.21 -9.38 9.56
CA ALA A 131 4.87 -8.82 8.26
C ALA A 131 6.09 -8.76 7.32
N LYS A 132 7.28 -8.42 7.84
CA LYS A 132 8.54 -8.38 7.07
C LYS A 132 8.84 -9.69 6.34
N THR A 133 8.43 -10.84 6.88
CA THR A 133 8.67 -12.16 6.26
C THR A 133 8.02 -12.34 4.89
N PHE A 134 6.96 -11.59 4.59
CA PHE A 134 6.23 -11.68 3.32
C PHE A 134 6.02 -10.33 2.62
N ALA A 135 5.86 -9.23 3.36
CA ALA A 135 5.46 -7.93 2.83
C ALA A 135 6.50 -7.33 1.89
N VAL A 136 7.80 -7.54 2.13
CA VAL A 136 8.86 -7.03 1.23
C VAL A 136 8.69 -7.61 -0.17
N LYS A 137 8.56 -8.93 -0.28
CA LYS A 137 8.34 -9.60 -1.57
C LYS A 137 6.98 -9.23 -2.17
N ALA A 138 5.92 -9.19 -1.37
CA ALA A 138 4.59 -8.83 -1.84
C ALA A 138 4.52 -7.38 -2.38
N ASN A 139 5.24 -6.44 -1.76
CA ASN A 139 5.34 -5.07 -2.23
C ASN A 139 6.07 -4.97 -3.57
N GLU A 140 7.15 -5.73 -3.76
CA GLU A 140 7.82 -5.80 -5.07
C GLU A 140 6.92 -6.40 -6.14
N GLU A 141 6.11 -7.41 -5.80
CA GLU A 141 5.12 -8.00 -6.71
C GLU A 141 3.98 -7.04 -7.04
N ASN A 142 3.51 -6.23 -6.07
CA ASN A 142 2.57 -5.13 -6.32
C ASN A 142 3.17 -4.14 -7.32
N PHE A 143 4.43 -3.75 -7.14
CA PHE A 143 5.10 -2.85 -8.07
C PHE A 143 5.29 -3.45 -9.47
N ASP A 144 5.56 -4.75 -9.58
CA ASP A 144 5.60 -5.45 -10.88
C ASP A 144 4.27 -5.40 -11.61
N ARG A 145 3.16 -5.54 -10.87
CA ARG A 145 1.81 -5.44 -11.43
C ARG A 145 1.46 -3.99 -11.79
N LEU A 146 1.82 -3.02 -10.95
CA LEU A 146 1.62 -1.61 -11.25
C LEU A 146 2.35 -1.20 -12.53
N GLN A 147 3.59 -1.66 -12.72
CA GLN A 147 4.36 -1.43 -13.95
C GLN A 147 3.62 -1.96 -15.18
N LYS A 148 2.96 -3.12 -15.07
CA LYS A 148 2.18 -3.71 -16.18
C LYS A 148 0.90 -2.93 -16.44
N GLU A 149 0.23 -2.44 -15.39
CA GLU A 149 -0.99 -1.64 -15.55
C GLU A 149 -0.68 -0.28 -16.17
N LEU A 150 0.38 0.41 -15.72
CA LEU A 150 0.80 1.68 -16.31
C LEU A 150 1.10 1.56 -17.81
N LYS A 151 1.71 0.45 -18.24
CA LYS A 151 1.90 0.14 -19.67
C LYS A 151 0.61 -0.09 -20.45
N ARG A 152 -0.50 -0.44 -19.80
CA ARG A 152 -1.82 -0.62 -20.43
C ARG A 152 -2.63 0.68 -20.50
N MET A 153 -2.27 1.65 -19.67
CA MET A 153 -2.94 2.96 -19.59
C MET A 153 -2.45 3.94 -20.65
N VAL A 154 -1.41 3.59 -21.41
CA VAL A 154 -0.77 4.40 -22.47
C VAL A 154 -0.87 3.74 -23.84
#